data_AF-A0A432JDX6-F1
#
_entry.id   AF-A0A432JDX6-F1
#
_cell.length_a   1.000
_cell.length_b   1.000
_cell.length_c   1.000
_cell.angle_alpha   90.00
_cell.angle_beta   90.00
_cell.angle_gamma   90.00
#
_symmetry.space_group_name_H-M   'P 1'
#
loop_
_entity.id
_entity.type
_entity.pdbx_description
1 polymer ?
#
loop_
_entity_poly.entity_id
_entity_poly.type
_entity_poly.pdbx_seq_one_letter_code
_entity_poly.pdbx_strand_id
1 'polypeptide(L)'
;MTQQQSSPSIPAPQPQPESDFYWEKCKAEELWLRHCKSCDSSYFYPRDICPECFSRDTDWIQSSGKGIIYTFSIVHRGPTPPFRDKAPYVPVIVELEEGPRMPSNLV
;
A
#
# COMPACT_ATOMS: atom_id res chain seq x y z
N MET A 1 -1.95 -41.17 -1.39
CA MET A 1 -0.96 -40.22 -1.96
C MET A 1 -1.61 -38.85 -1.99
N THR A 2 -1.54 -38.11 -0.89
CA THR A 2 -2.14 -36.78 -0.79
C THR A 2 -1.15 -35.80 -1.39
N GLN A 3 -1.38 -35.37 -2.64
CA GLN A 3 -0.54 -34.37 -3.27
C GLN A 3 -0.69 -33.05 -2.52
N GLN A 4 0.38 -32.60 -1.87
CA GLN A 4 0.52 -31.27 -1.31
C GLN A 4 0.52 -30.27 -2.48
N GLN A 5 -0.66 -29.77 -2.84
CA GLN A 5 -0.78 -28.66 -3.78
C GLN A 5 -0.22 -27.41 -3.09
N SER A 6 0.94 -26.95 -3.55
CA SER A 6 1.49 -25.65 -3.15
C SER A 6 0.53 -24.55 -3.58
N SER A 7 0.01 -23.78 -2.64
CA SER A 7 -0.86 -22.65 -2.97
C SER A 7 -0.12 -21.64 -3.86
N PRO A 8 -0.79 -21.09 -4.89
CA PRO A 8 -0.17 -20.11 -5.77
C PRO A 8 0.25 -18.88 -4.97
N SER A 9 1.42 -18.32 -5.28
CA SER A 9 1.92 -17.10 -4.63
C SER A 9 1.05 -15.90 -4.96
N ILE A 10 0.93 -14.96 -4.01
CA ILE A 10 0.32 -13.65 -4.28
C ILE A 10 1.17 -12.95 -5.35
N PRO A 11 0.58 -12.49 -6.47
CA PRO A 11 1.35 -11.83 -7.52
C PRO A 11 1.96 -10.54 -6.98
N ALA A 12 3.23 -10.31 -7.34
CA ALA A 12 3.86 -9.02 -7.07
C ALA A 12 3.17 -7.93 -7.91
N PRO A 13 3.07 -6.69 -7.39
CA PRO A 13 2.61 -5.56 -8.18
C PRO A 13 3.54 -5.34 -9.37
N GLN A 14 2.98 -4.93 -10.51
CA GLN A 14 3.76 -4.53 -11.67
C GLN A 14 4.04 -3.03 -11.59
N PRO A 15 5.31 -2.60 -11.47
CA PRO A 15 5.66 -1.20 -11.55
C PRO A 15 5.22 -0.58 -12.87
N GLN A 16 4.70 0.64 -12.78
CA GLN A 16 4.45 1.56 -13.89
C GLN A 16 5.36 2.78 -13.70
N PRO A 17 5.72 3.53 -14.75
CA PRO A 17 6.65 4.66 -14.66
C PRO A 17 6.36 5.65 -13.51
N GLU A 18 5.09 5.97 -13.25
CA GLU A 18 4.65 6.85 -12.16
C GLU A 18 4.86 6.28 -10.74
N SER A 19 5.07 4.96 -10.64
CA SER A 19 5.19 4.21 -9.39
C SER A 19 6.56 3.54 -9.20
N ASP A 20 7.44 3.59 -10.19
CA ASP A 20 8.76 2.95 -10.16
C ASP A 20 9.57 3.37 -8.93
N PHE A 21 9.58 4.68 -8.64
CA PHE A 21 10.25 5.22 -7.45
C PHE A 21 9.71 4.58 -6.16
N TYR A 22 8.39 4.48 -6.01
CA TYR A 22 7.76 3.88 -4.84
C TYR A 22 8.21 2.43 -4.67
N TRP A 23 8.18 1.64 -5.74
CA TRP A 23 8.55 0.22 -5.69
C TRP A 23 10.04 0.01 -5.43
N GLU A 24 10.93 0.83 -5.99
CA GLU A 24 12.36 0.79 -5.68
C GLU A 24 12.63 1.14 -4.21
N LYS A 25 11.91 2.11 -3.66
CA LYS A 25 12.01 2.46 -2.24
C LYS A 25 11.45 1.38 -1.31
N CYS A 26 10.37 0.70 -1.71
CA CYS A 26 9.88 -0.46 -0.96
C CYS A 26 10.92 -1.60 -0.88
N LYS A 27 11.72 -1.82 -1.94
CA LYS A 27 12.83 -2.80 -1.89
C LYS A 27 13.94 -2.40 -0.91
N ALA A 28 14.06 -1.10 -0.64
CA ALA A 28 14.97 -0.55 0.36
C ALA A 28 14.33 -0.42 1.76
N GLU A 29 13.15 -1.02 1.98
CA GLU A 29 12.40 -0.94 3.25
C GLU A 29 11.99 0.50 3.65
N GLU A 30 11.88 1.39 2.67
CA GLU A 30 11.45 2.78 2.88
C GLU A 30 10.01 3.00 2.40
N LEU A 31 9.19 3.70 3.19
CA LEU A 31 7.86 4.15 2.79
C LEU A 31 7.92 5.60 2.31
N TRP A 32 7.53 5.83 1.06
CA TRP A 32 7.46 7.15 0.45
C TRP A 32 6.06 7.47 -0.04
N LEU A 33 5.67 8.73 0.09
CA LEU A 33 4.37 9.26 -0.31
C LEU A 33 4.56 10.36 -1.36
N ARG A 34 3.54 10.57 -2.19
CA ARG A 34 3.48 11.75 -3.05
C ARG A 34 3.01 12.94 -2.23
N HIS A 35 3.57 14.11 -2.53
CA HIS A 35 3.22 15.38 -1.90
C HIS A 35 3.06 16.47 -2.95
N CYS A 36 1.94 17.19 -2.91
CA CYS A 36 1.69 18.29 -3.84
C CYS A 36 2.22 19.61 -3.30
N LYS A 37 3.12 20.25 -4.05
CA LYS A 37 3.68 21.56 -3.69
C LYS A 37 2.69 22.71 -3.88
N SER A 38 1.62 22.50 -4.65
CA SER A 38 0.61 23.53 -4.91
C SER A 38 -0.49 23.62 -3.83
N CYS A 39 -0.90 22.50 -3.24
CA CYS A 39 -1.95 22.46 -2.20
C CYS A 39 -1.49 21.83 -0.87
N ASP A 40 -0.20 21.58 -0.73
CA ASP A 40 0.45 21.03 0.47
C ASP A 40 -0.11 19.68 0.94
N SER A 41 -0.81 18.96 0.06
CA SER A 41 -1.48 17.70 0.39
C SER A 41 -0.59 16.51 0.06
N SER A 42 -0.42 15.61 1.03
CA SER A 42 0.21 14.30 0.83
C SER A 42 -0.84 13.25 0.49
N TYR A 43 -0.53 12.35 -0.45
CA TYR A 43 -1.48 11.36 -0.94
C TYR A 43 -0.85 10.01 -1.27
N PHE A 44 -1.70 8.99 -1.21
CA PHE A 44 -1.43 7.60 -1.61
C PHE A 44 -2.63 7.18 -2.46
N TYR A 45 -2.52 6.62 -3.66
CA TYR A 45 -1.47 5.89 -4.38
C TYR A 45 -0.42 6.76 -5.10
N PRO A 46 0.73 6.16 -5.49
CA PRO A 46 1.77 6.86 -6.26
C PRO A 46 1.29 7.23 -7.67
N ARG A 47 0.82 8.47 -7.82
CA ARG A 47 0.35 9.06 -9.08
C ARG A 47 1.01 10.43 -9.29
N ASP A 48 1.23 10.80 -10.55
CA ASP A 48 1.90 12.06 -10.92
C ASP A 48 1.03 13.31 -10.81
N ILE A 49 -0.29 13.13 -10.72
CA ILE A 49 -1.25 14.24 -10.64
C ILE A 49 -1.90 14.20 -9.25
N CYS A 50 -1.89 15.34 -8.58
CA CYS A 50 -2.54 15.49 -7.28
C CYS A 50 -4.05 15.24 -7.39
N PRO A 51 -4.64 14.34 -6.57
CA PRO A 51 -6.07 14.06 -6.61
C PRO A 51 -6.93 15.21 -6.07
N GLU A 52 -6.36 16.12 -5.28
CA GLU A 52 -7.07 17.23 -4.65
C GLU A 52 -7.19 18.45 -5.58
N CYS A 53 -6.06 18.90 -6.17
CA CYS A 53 -6.00 20.13 -6.95
C CYS A 53 -5.64 19.93 -8.43
N PHE A 54 -5.39 18.70 -8.87
CA PHE A 54 -4.99 18.36 -10.25
C PHE A 54 -3.66 18.97 -10.73
N SER A 55 -2.87 19.55 -9.83
CA SER A 55 -1.52 20.01 -10.15
C SER A 55 -0.58 18.83 -10.44
N ARG A 56 0.35 19.07 -11.36
CA ARG A 56 1.49 18.18 -11.64
C ARG A 56 2.73 18.53 -10.80
N ASP A 57 2.71 19.66 -10.11
CA ASP A 57 3.80 20.09 -9.22
C ASP A 57 3.75 19.28 -7.91
N THR A 58 4.32 18.08 -8.00
CA THR A 58 4.25 17.05 -6.99
C THR A 58 5.63 16.38 -6.86
N ASP A 59 6.01 16.09 -5.63
CA ASP A 59 7.30 15.51 -5.28
C ASP A 59 7.10 14.32 -4.33
N TRP A 60 8.20 13.73 -3.88
CA TRP A 60 8.21 12.62 -2.95
C TRP A 60 8.65 13.08 -1.56
N ILE A 61 7.96 12.60 -0.54
CA ILE A 61 8.37 12.74 0.85
C ILE A 61 8.47 11.35 1.48
N GLN A 62 9.45 11.16 2.35
CA GLN A 62 9.55 9.94 3.13
C GLN A 62 8.53 10.01 4.28
N SER A 63 7.70 8.98 4.40
CA SER A 63 6.77 8.88 5.52
C SER A 63 7.55 8.56 6.80
N SER A 64 7.05 9.10 7.92
CA SER A 64 7.49 8.74 9.27
C SER A 64 7.26 7.26 9.61
N GLY A 65 6.39 6.58 8.85
CA GLY A 65 5.95 5.21 9.13
C GLY A 65 4.95 5.12 10.28
N LYS A 66 4.54 6.27 10.85
CA LYS A 66 3.57 6.34 11.94
C LYS A 66 2.16 6.54 11.39
N GLY A 67 1.19 6.01 12.11
CA GLY A 67 -0.21 6.17 11.79
C GLY A 67 -1.10 5.46 12.80
N ILE A 68 -2.40 5.62 12.60
CA ILE A 68 -3.45 4.99 13.40
C ILE A 68 -4.22 4.00 12.53
N ILE A 69 -4.62 2.86 13.09
CA ILE A 69 -5.54 1.95 12.40
C ILE A 69 -6.89 2.63 12.33
N TYR A 70 -7.28 3.07 11.13
CA TYR A 70 -8.57 3.70 10.87
C TYR A 70 -9.70 2.67 10.88
N THR A 71 -9.47 1.52 10.24
CA THR A 71 -10.38 0.37 10.28
C THR A 71 -9.65 -0.92 9.99
N PHE A 72 -10.23 -2.05 10.41
CA PHE A 72 -9.69 -3.39 10.16
C PHE A 72 -10.82 -4.41 10.01
N SER A 73 -10.49 -5.58 9.48
CA SER A 73 -11.37 -6.75 9.46
C SER A 73 -10.56 -8.00 9.78
N ILE A 74 -11.22 -9.07 10.22
CA ILE A 74 -10.58 -10.38 10.41
C ILE A 74 -11.13 -11.31 9.34
N VAL A 75 -10.26 -11.68 8.39
CA VAL A 75 -10.65 -12.54 7.27
C VAL A 75 -10.41 -14.00 7.64
N HIS A 76 -11.46 -14.68 8.06
CA HIS A 76 -11.42 -16.12 8.40
C HIS A 76 -11.47 -17.05 7.18
N ARG A 77 -11.88 -16.57 6.01
CA ARG A 77 -11.88 -17.32 4.74
C ARG A 77 -11.37 -16.46 3.60
N GLY A 78 -10.16 -16.76 3.10
CA GLY A 78 -9.57 -16.06 1.96
C GLY A 78 -10.36 -16.31 0.66
N PRO A 79 -10.66 -15.26 -0.13
CA PRO A 79 -11.53 -15.36 -1.31
C PRO A 79 -10.86 -16.09 -2.49
N THR A 80 -9.54 -16.05 -2.60
CA THR A 80 -8.76 -16.64 -3.70
C THR A 80 -7.72 -17.64 -3.19
N PRO A 81 -7.28 -18.61 -4.01
CA PRO A 81 -6.34 -19.65 -3.57
C PRO A 81 -5.08 -19.11 -2.85
N PRO A 82 -4.41 -18.03 -3.31
CA PRO A 82 -3.23 -17.47 -2.61
C PRO A 82 -3.47 -16.98 -1.17
N PHE A 83 -4.72 -16.65 -0.83
CA PHE A 83 -5.10 -16.08 0.46
C PHE A 83 -5.80 -17.08 1.38
N ARG A 84 -6.18 -18.28 0.90
CA ARG A 84 -6.84 -19.30 1.73
C ARG A 84 -5.94 -19.80 2.85
N ASP A 85 -4.69 -20.13 2.52
CA ASP A 85 -3.72 -20.67 3.48
C ASP A 85 -3.17 -19.60 4.44
N LYS A 86 -3.47 -18.33 4.19
CA LYS A 86 -3.12 -17.21 5.06
C LYS A 86 -4.23 -16.86 6.05
N ALA A 87 -5.39 -17.52 5.98
CA ALA A 87 -6.47 -17.26 6.92
C ALA A 87 -6.17 -17.90 8.30
N PRO A 88 -6.47 -17.21 9.42
CA PRO A 88 -6.98 -15.84 9.48
C PRO A 88 -5.90 -14.77 9.23
N TYR A 89 -6.26 -13.70 8.53
CA TYR A 89 -5.40 -12.51 8.38
C TYR A 89 -6.19 -11.22 8.64
N VAL A 90 -5.46 -10.16 9.01
CA VAL A 90 -6.05 -8.86 9.40
C VAL A 90 -5.61 -7.78 8.40
N PRO A 91 -6.38 -7.55 7.32
CA PRO A 91 -6.20 -6.34 6.52
C PRO A 91 -6.60 -5.12 7.34
N VAL A 92 -5.79 -4.07 7.23
CA VAL A 92 -6.00 -2.79 7.91
C VAL A 92 -6.00 -1.66 6.90
N ILE A 93 -6.74 -0.60 7.20
CA ILE A 93 -6.52 0.72 6.61
C ILE A 93 -5.86 1.57 7.69
N VAL A 94 -4.66 2.06 7.40
CA VAL A 94 -3.89 2.94 8.30
C VAL A 94 -4.06 4.37 7.82
N GLU A 95 -4.46 5.28 8.70
CA GLU A 95 -4.37 6.72 8.48
C GLU A 95 -2.98 7.18 8.95
N LEU A 96 -2.12 7.54 7.99
CA LEU A 96 -0.74 7.95 8.26
C LEU A 96 -0.70 9.36 8.86
N GLU A 97 0.34 9.68 9.62
CA GLU A 97 0.52 11.03 10.20
C GLU A 97 0.57 12.12 9.11
N GLU A 98 1.03 11.78 7.90
CA GLU A 98 1.07 12.70 6.76
C GLU A 98 -0.31 12.96 6.13
N GLY A 99 -1.37 12.26 6.58
CA GLY A 99 -2.75 12.43 6.13
C GLY A 99 -3.38 11.29 5.31
N PRO A 100 -2.68 10.63 4.36
CA PRO A 100 -3.36 9.66 3.50
C PRO A 100 -3.68 8.35 4.23
N ARG A 101 -4.72 7.66 3.70
CA ARG A 101 -5.10 6.31 4.13
C ARG A 101 -4.48 5.26 3.23
N MET A 102 -3.81 4.29 3.83
CA MET A 102 -3.08 3.23 3.14
C MET A 102 -3.59 1.84 3.55
N PRO A 103 -3.91 0.96 2.60
CA PRO A 103 -4.16 -0.45 2.90
C PRO A 103 -2.86 -1.16 3.28
N SER A 104 -2.91 -1.97 4.34
CA SER A 104 -1.79 -2.79 4.80
C SER A 104 -2.31 -4.08 5.46
N ASN A 105 -1.41 -4.88 6.02
CA ASN A 105 -1.70 -6.05 6.83
C ASN A 105 -1.06 -5.89 8.22
N LEU A 106 -1.80 -6.26 9.26
CA LEU A 106 -1.26 -6.37 10.61
C LEU A 106 -0.65 -7.78 10.78
N VAL A 107 0.64 -7.84 11.18
CA VAL A 107 1.43 -9.07 11.35
C VAL A 107 1.90 -9.28 12.78
#